data_AF-A0A7R9HJN7-F1
#
_entry.id   AF-A0A7R9HJN7-F1
#
_cell.length_a   1.000
_cell.length_b   1.000
_cell.length_c   1.000
_cell.angle_alpha   90.00
_cell.angle_beta   90.00
_cell.angle_gamma   90.00
#
_symmetry.space_group_name_H-M   'P 1'
#
loop_
_entity.id
_entity.type
_entity.pdbx_description
1 polymer ?
#
loop_
_entity_poly.entity_id
_entity_poly.type
_entity_poly.pdbx_seq_one_letter_code
_entity_poly.pdbx_strand_id
1 'polypeptide(L)'
;AELEAATSTTPHSENSGNAKVSTDANEWSIDDVIHHIYSVDPTLGVHADLFRKHEIDGKALLLLTSEMMMKYMGLKLGPALKICNLVSRIDALKHLPS
;
A
#
# COMPACT_ATOMS: atom_id res chain seq x y z
N ALA A 1 5.53 6.93 51.49
CA ALA A 1 4.89 7.54 50.31
C ALA A 1 5.12 6.57 49.17
N GLU A 2 4.09 5.77 48.87
CA GLU A 2 4.11 4.72 47.85
C GLU A 2 3.96 5.30 46.45
N LEU A 3 4.48 4.53 45.49
CA LEU A 3 4.59 4.82 44.06
C LEU A 3 3.23 4.85 43.36
N GLU A 4 3.09 5.69 42.34
CA GLU A 4 2.30 5.37 41.15
C GLU A 4 3.06 5.83 39.89
N ALA A 5 3.63 4.86 39.18
CA ALA A 5 4.03 4.99 37.79
C ALA A 5 2.90 4.39 36.95
N ALA A 6 2.09 5.23 36.32
CA ALA A 6 1.08 4.78 35.37
C ALA A 6 1.77 4.42 34.05
N THR A 7 2.03 3.13 33.86
CA THR A 7 2.29 2.54 32.55
C THR A 7 1.00 2.62 31.75
N SER A 8 0.91 3.58 30.83
CA SER A 8 -0.19 3.63 29.86
C SER A 8 0.01 2.49 28.86
N THR A 9 -0.59 1.36 29.16
CA THR A 9 -0.76 0.25 28.21
C THR A 9 -1.76 0.73 27.17
N THR A 10 -1.27 1.26 26.05
CA THR A 10 -2.09 1.46 24.86
C THR A 10 -2.50 0.07 24.36
N PRO A 11 -3.81 -0.20 24.17
CA PRO A 11 -4.21 -1.44 23.52
C PRO A 11 -3.76 -1.36 22.06
N HIS A 12 -2.73 -2.14 21.73
CA HIS A 12 -2.44 -2.49 20.35
C HIS A 12 -3.63 -3.30 19.86
N SER A 13 -4.52 -2.64 19.11
CA SER A 13 -5.63 -3.30 18.44
C SER A 13 -5.03 -4.15 17.31
N GLU A 14 -4.67 -5.38 17.65
CA GLU A 14 -4.40 -6.45 16.70
C GLU A 14 -5.72 -6.84 16.03
N ASN A 15 -6.28 -5.97 15.17
CA ASN A 15 -7.37 -6.36 14.31
C ASN A 15 -6.82 -7.02 13.04
N SER A 16 -6.32 -8.25 13.23
CA SER A 16 -6.18 -9.23 12.15
C SER A 16 -7.59 -9.65 11.75
N GLY A 17 -8.23 -8.84 10.92
CA GLY A 17 -9.61 -9.06 10.50
C GLY A 17 -9.79 -8.44 9.15
N ASN A 18 -9.57 -9.24 8.10
CA ASN A 18 -9.95 -9.09 6.70
C ASN A 18 -10.76 -7.79 6.42
N ALA A 19 -10.10 -6.65 6.52
CA ALA A 19 -10.73 -5.36 6.29
C ALA A 19 -11.01 -5.34 4.80
N LYS A 20 -12.29 -5.16 4.45
CA LYS A 20 -12.69 -5.11 3.05
C LYS A 20 -12.04 -3.86 2.46
N VAL A 21 -10.91 -4.05 1.77
CA VAL A 21 -10.21 -2.97 1.06
C VAL A 21 -11.24 -2.24 0.21
N SER A 22 -11.31 -0.92 0.33
CA SER A 22 -12.28 -0.11 -0.43
C SER A 22 -12.16 -0.42 -1.92
N THR A 23 -13.27 -0.37 -2.66
CA THR A 23 -13.21 -0.52 -4.12
C THR A 23 -12.64 0.71 -4.80
N ASP A 24 -12.65 1.87 -4.13
CA ASP A 24 -12.00 3.08 -4.66
C ASP A 24 -10.56 3.20 -4.13
N ALA A 25 -9.61 3.08 -5.06
CA ALA A 25 -8.20 3.27 -4.76
C ALA A 25 -7.83 4.66 -4.23
N ASN A 26 -8.67 5.70 -4.38
CA ASN A 26 -8.39 7.01 -3.79
C ASN A 26 -8.47 7.01 -2.25
N GLU A 27 -9.13 6.02 -1.67
CA GLU A 27 -9.36 5.89 -0.23
C GLU A 27 -8.36 4.92 0.43
N TRP A 28 -7.49 4.28 -0.35
CA TRP A 28 -6.56 3.30 0.18
C TRP A 28 -5.49 3.95 1.05
N SER A 29 -5.34 3.39 2.25
CA SER A 29 -4.17 3.63 3.08
C SER A 29 -2.93 2.94 2.49
N ILE A 30 -1.75 3.21 3.08
CA ILE A 30 -0.50 2.51 2.72
C ILE A 30 -0.66 0.99 2.89
N ASP A 31 -1.31 0.54 3.97
CA ASP A 31 -1.50 -0.89 4.21
C ASP A 31 -2.50 -1.51 3.23
N ASP A 32 -3.53 -0.78 2.79
CA ASP A 32 -4.44 -1.22 1.72
C ASP A 32 -3.71 -1.39 0.39
N VAL A 33 -2.81 -0.45 0.04
CA VAL A 33 -1.96 -0.55 -1.16
C VAL A 33 -1.09 -1.80 -1.10
N ILE A 34 -0.39 -2.02 0.01
CA ILE A 34 0.49 -3.18 0.20
C ILE A 34 -0.32 -4.48 0.12
N HIS A 35 -1.45 -4.54 0.82
CA HIS A 35 -2.33 -5.69 0.81
C HIS A 35 -2.86 -5.98 -0.60
N HIS A 36 -3.30 -4.95 -1.33
CA HIS A 36 -3.78 -5.12 -2.71
C HIS A 36 -2.68 -5.65 -3.62
N ILE A 37 -1.50 -5.03 -3.63
CA ILE A 37 -0.37 -5.47 -4.46
C ILE A 37 0.02 -6.91 -4.14
N TYR A 38 0.12 -7.26 -2.86
CA TYR A 38 0.41 -8.63 -2.42
C TYR A 38 -0.68 -9.62 -2.84
N SER A 39 -1.96 -9.24 -2.75
CA SER A 39 -3.08 -10.11 -3.12
C SER A 39 -3.11 -10.43 -4.62
N VAL A 40 -2.69 -9.49 -5.48
CA VAL A 40 -2.66 -9.71 -6.94
C VAL A 40 -1.38 -10.39 -7.38
N ASP A 41 -0.24 -10.05 -6.79
CA ASP A 41 1.04 -10.71 -7.05
C ASP A 41 1.86 -10.84 -5.75
N PRO A 42 1.80 -12.01 -5.08
CA PRO A 42 2.54 -12.25 -3.85
C PRO A 42 4.06 -12.07 -3.98
N THR A 43 4.61 -12.19 -5.20
CA THR A 43 6.05 -11.98 -5.43
C THR A 43 6.48 -10.53 -5.23
N LEU A 44 5.54 -9.58 -5.26
CA LEU A 44 5.81 -8.17 -4.96
C LEU A 44 5.81 -7.88 -3.45
N GLY A 45 5.41 -8.84 -2.60
CA GLY A 45 5.40 -8.68 -1.14
C GLY A 45 6.77 -8.31 -0.56
N VAL A 46 7.85 -8.70 -1.22
CA VAL A 46 9.23 -8.36 -0.82
C VAL A 46 9.49 -6.85 -0.82
N HIS A 47 8.62 -6.07 -1.48
CA HIS A 47 8.76 -4.62 -1.62
C HIS A 47 7.86 -3.83 -0.66
N ALA A 48 7.10 -4.48 0.24
CA ALA A 48 6.15 -3.82 1.14
C ALA A 48 6.77 -2.65 1.93
N ASP A 49 7.98 -2.82 2.45
CA ASP A 49 8.67 -1.78 3.22
C ASP A 49 9.03 -0.55 2.38
N LEU A 50 9.20 -0.69 1.05
CA LEU A 50 9.39 0.46 0.17
C LEU A 50 8.12 1.31 0.11
N PHE A 51 6.94 0.69 0.02
CA PHE A 51 5.67 1.42 0.00
C PHE A 51 5.44 2.16 1.32
N ARG A 52 5.78 1.55 2.47
CA ARG A 52 5.72 2.23 3.78
C ARG A 52 6.72 3.38 3.87
N LYS A 53 7.98 3.12 3.54
CA LYS A 53 9.07 4.11 3.62
C LYS A 53 8.81 5.34 2.75
N HIS A 54 8.23 5.13 1.57
CA HIS A 54 7.92 6.20 0.62
C HIS A 54 6.50 6.75 0.76
N GLU A 55 5.77 6.34 1.80
CA GLU A 55 4.42 6.83 2.11
C GLU A 55 3.45 6.70 0.93
N ILE A 56 3.51 5.57 0.22
CA ILE A 56 2.69 5.32 -0.97
C ILE A 56 1.29 4.88 -0.54
N ASP A 57 0.40 5.86 -0.37
CA ASP A 57 -1.04 5.65 -0.25
C ASP A 57 -1.72 5.48 -1.62
N GLY A 58 -3.04 5.30 -1.63
CA GLY A 58 -3.80 5.08 -2.84
C GLY A 58 -3.72 6.21 -3.87
N LYS A 59 -3.67 7.46 -3.43
CA LYS A 59 -3.53 8.62 -4.33
C LYS A 59 -2.13 8.68 -4.92
N ALA A 60 -1.10 8.48 -4.10
CA ALA A 60 0.28 8.40 -4.56
C ALA A 60 0.48 7.26 -5.55
N LEU A 61 -0.12 6.09 -5.30
CA LEU A 61 -0.05 4.93 -6.18
C LEU A 61 -0.57 5.24 -7.59
N LEU A 62 -1.68 6.00 -7.71
CA LEU A 62 -2.26 6.39 -8.99
C LEU A 62 -1.41 7.41 -9.76
N LEU A 63 -0.52 8.13 -9.07
CA LEU A 63 0.42 9.08 -9.65
C LEU A 63 1.80 8.47 -9.91
N LEU A 64 2.05 7.26 -9.43
CA LEU A 64 3.36 6.64 -9.42
C LEU A 64 3.77 6.19 -10.82
N THR A 65 4.90 6.72 -11.31
CA THR A 65 5.44 6.35 -12.62
C THR A 65 6.56 5.30 -12.51
N SER A 66 6.83 4.59 -13.60
CA SER A 66 7.94 3.63 -13.68
C SER A 66 9.29 4.29 -13.42
N GLU A 67 9.50 5.52 -13.89
CA GLU A 67 10.73 6.28 -13.61
C GLU A 67 10.89 6.53 -12.11
N MET A 68 9.84 6.95 -11.41
CA MET A 68 9.90 7.22 -9.97
C MET A 68 10.23 5.96 -9.17
N MET A 69 9.59 4.84 -9.51
CA MET A 69 9.86 3.54 -8.89
C MET A 69 11.31 3.10 -9.06
N MET A 70 11.85 3.23 -10.27
CA MET A 70 13.20 2.77 -10.56
C MET A 70 14.28 3.69 -9.99
N LYS A 71 14.08 5.01 -10.10
CA LYS A 71 15.08 6.02 -9.73
C LYS A 71 15.09 6.35 -8.24
N TYR A 72 13.92 6.42 -7.60
CA TYR A 72 13.80 6.91 -6.23
C TYR A 72 13.44 5.82 -5.21
N MET A 73 12.76 4.75 -5.63
CA MET A 73 12.44 3.61 -4.75
C MET A 73 13.38 2.42 -4.92
N GLY A 74 14.31 2.46 -5.88
CA GLY A 74 15.30 1.41 -6.13
C GLY A 74 14.70 0.11 -6.69
N LEU A 75 13.50 0.17 -7.27
CA LEU A 75 12.88 -1.00 -7.90
C LEU A 75 13.59 -1.33 -9.22
N LYS A 76 13.73 -2.62 -9.51
CA LYS A 76 14.20 -3.08 -10.83
C LYS A 76 13.07 -2.96 -11.86
N LEU A 77 13.45 -2.98 -13.14
CA LEU A 77 12.51 -2.89 -14.26
C LEU A 77 11.35 -3.91 -14.16
N GLY A 78 11.65 -5.17 -13.83
CA GLY A 78 10.64 -6.23 -13.73
C GLY A 78 9.52 -5.90 -12.72
N PRO A 79 9.82 -5.71 -11.43
CA PRO A 79 8.84 -5.27 -10.43
C PRO A 79 8.10 -3.97 -10.81
N ALA A 80 8.80 -2.98 -11.35
CA ALA A 80 8.19 -1.72 -11.76
C ALA A 80 7.13 -1.92 -12.86
N LEU A 81 7.42 -2.74 -13.88
CA LEU A 81 6.47 -3.07 -14.95
C LEU A 81 5.23 -3.80 -14.41
N LYS A 82 5.42 -4.74 -13.48
CA LYS A 82 4.30 -5.44 -12.83
C LYS A 82 3.40 -4.45 -12.09
N ILE A 83 3.97 -3.56 -11.30
CA ILE A 83 3.21 -2.54 -10.56
C ILE A 83 2.48 -1.60 -11.52
N CYS A 84 3.13 -1.11 -12.58
CA CYS A 84 2.46 -0.28 -13.58
C CYS A 84 1.24 -0.98 -14.18
N ASN A 85 1.35 -2.26 -14.55
CA ASN A 85 0.21 -3.03 -15.08
C ASN A 85 -0.93 -3.19 -14.06
N LEU A 86 -0.62 -3.32 -12.77
CA LEU A 86 -1.64 -3.32 -11.71
C LEU A 86 -2.36 -1.99 -11.61
N VAL A 87 -1.60 -0.88 -11.56
CA VAL A 87 -2.15 0.48 -11.47
C VAL A 87 -3.05 0.81 -12.67
N SER A 88 -2.64 0.46 -13.89
CA SER A 88 -3.47 0.67 -15.08
C SER A 88 -4.80 -0.07 -15.02
N ARG A 89 -4.85 -1.26 -14.40
CA ARG A 89 -6.11 -2.01 -14.23
C ARG A 89 -7.03 -1.37 -13.20
N ILE A 90 -6.47 -0.81 -12.13
CA ILE A 90 -7.21 -0.08 -11.11
C ILE A 90 -7.83 1.19 -11.70
N ASP A 91 -7.07 1.92 -12.53
CA ASP A 91 -7.53 3.17 -13.14
C ASP A 91 -8.54 2.92 -14.28
N ALA A 92 -8.32 1.91 -15.11
CA ALA A 92 -9.24 1.54 -16.18
C ALA A 92 -10.64 1.14 -15.66
N LEU A 93 -10.72 0.53 -14.48
CA LEU A 93 -11.99 0.22 -13.80
C LEU A 93 -12.80 1.48 -13.44
N LYS A 94 -12.15 2.64 -13.28
CA LYS A 94 -12.82 3.92 -13.01
C LYS A 94 -13.42 4.58 -14.24
N HIS A 95 -12.96 4.20 -15.44
CA HIS A 95 -13.30 4.88 -16.69
C HIS A 95 -14.25 4.05 -17.59
N LEU A 96 -14.81 2.94 -17.08
CA LEU A 96 -15.90 2.26 -17.78
C LEU A 96 -17.15 3.16 -17.76
N PRO A 97 -17.77 3.49 -18.90
CA PRO A 97 -19.07 4.14 -18.90
C PRO A 97 -20.09 3.24 -18.21
N SER A 98 -20.93 3.84 -17.37
CA SER A 98 -22.02 3.18 -16.63
C SER A 98 -23.08 2.60 -17.56
#